data_AF-A0A8W7K9C6-F1
#
_entry.id   AF-A0A8W7K9C6-F1
#
_cell.length_a   1.000
_cell.length_b   1.000
_cell.length_c   1.000
_cell.angle_alpha   90.00
_cell.angle_beta   90.00
_cell.angle_gamma   90.00
#
_symmetry.space_group_name_H-M   'P 1'
#
loop_
_entity.id
_entity.type
_entity.pdbx_description
1 polymer ?
#
loop_
_entity_poly.entity_id
_entity_poly.type
_entity_poly.pdbx_seq_one_letter_code
_entity_poly.pdbx_strand_id
1 'polypeptide(L)'
;MNQQEAEVVRELLNQTAPIGITLKLFVTPQKCSSWETVFNPNENILYVSLPSAMSHEASKHSFISLLEFAEEKLECDAVVLCIRKDRLDRPNLVRTFSFVGFQPLNPKSPLAPPHIEEQHRNEYLFMIYNIEE
;
A
#
# COMPACT_ATOMS: atom_id res chain seq x y z
N MET A 1 -10.68 -17.91 -3.36
CA MET A 1 -10.99 -17.08 -2.17
C MET A 1 -11.73 -17.95 -1.19
N ASN A 2 -11.21 -18.09 0.02
CA ASN A 2 -11.87 -18.85 1.08
C ASN A 2 -13.01 -18.01 1.68
N GLN A 3 -14.08 -18.65 2.16
CA GLN A 3 -15.27 -17.98 2.71
C GLN A 3 -14.91 -16.87 3.74
N GLN A 4 -13.88 -17.14 4.54
CA GLN A 4 -13.39 -16.24 5.59
C GLN A 4 -12.72 -14.97 5.06
N GLU A 5 -12.04 -15.03 3.90
CA GLU A 5 -11.44 -13.84 3.27
C GLU A 5 -12.53 -12.90 2.75
N ALA A 6 -13.59 -13.46 2.17
CA ALA A 6 -14.72 -12.71 1.65
C ALA A 6 -15.48 -11.96 2.75
N GLU A 7 -15.64 -12.59 3.92
CA GLU A 7 -16.27 -11.96 5.09
C GLU A 7 -15.42 -10.81 5.63
N VAL A 8 -14.10 -11.01 5.75
CA VAL A 8 -13.18 -9.95 6.20
C VAL A 8 -13.19 -8.77 5.23
N VAL A 9 -13.14 -9.01 3.92
CA VAL A 9 -13.22 -7.93 2.92
C VAL A 9 -14.54 -7.17 3.03
N ARG A 10 -15.67 -7.88 3.16
CA ARG A 10 -16.98 -7.24 3.38
C ARG A 10 -17.03 -6.43 4.67
N GLU A 11 -16.44 -6.94 5.74
CA GLU A 11 -16.35 -6.21 7.00
C GLU A 11 -15.51 -4.95 6.84
N LEU A 12 -14.38 -5.01 6.13
CA LEU A 12 -13.53 -3.85 5.85
C LEU A 12 -14.24 -2.78 5.01
N LEU A 13 -15.00 -3.18 4.00
CA LEU A 13 -15.74 -2.26 3.12
C LEU A 13 -16.90 -1.55 3.85
N ASN A 14 -17.44 -2.14 4.92
CA ASN A 14 -18.52 -1.54 5.72
C ASN A 14 -18.04 -0.49 6.73
N GLN A 15 -16.74 -0.22 6.78
CA GLN A 15 -16.15 0.62 7.81
C GLN A 15 -16.21 2.09 7.40
N THR A 16 -16.34 2.96 8.38
CA THR A 16 -16.47 4.41 8.17
C THR A 16 -15.21 5.18 8.54
N ALA A 17 -14.22 4.50 9.13
CA ALA A 17 -12.94 5.05 9.54
C ALA A 17 -11.79 4.29 8.87
N PRO A 18 -10.61 4.92 8.70
CA PRO A 18 -9.43 4.22 8.19
C PRO A 18 -9.02 3.04 9.07
N ILE A 19 -8.70 1.90 8.46
CA ILE A 19 -8.38 0.65 9.18
C ILE A 19 -7.05 0.09 8.74
N GLY A 20 -6.22 -0.24 9.72
CA GLY A 20 -4.98 -0.97 9.51
C GLY A 20 -5.24 -2.42 9.12
N ILE A 21 -4.69 -2.84 7.98
CA ILE A 21 -4.76 -4.21 7.47
C ILE A 21 -3.33 -4.71 7.32
N THR A 22 -3.09 -5.96 7.72
CA THR A 22 -1.80 -6.61 7.46
C THR A 22 -1.99 -7.66 6.37
N LEU A 23 -1.45 -7.41 5.18
CA LEU A 23 -1.53 -8.33 4.06
C LEU A 23 -0.34 -9.29 4.09
N LYS A 24 -0.61 -10.58 4.30
CA LYS A 24 0.38 -11.65 4.23
C LYS A 24 0.29 -12.34 2.88
N LEU A 25 1.24 -12.06 2.00
CA LEU A 25 1.25 -12.55 0.63
C LEU A 25 2.31 -13.64 0.48
N PHE A 26 1.87 -14.86 0.16
CA PHE A 26 2.72 -16.04 0.04
C PHE A 26 3.13 -16.24 -1.43
N VAL A 27 4.42 -16.10 -1.72
CA VAL A 27 4.99 -16.42 -3.04
C VAL A 27 5.29 -17.91 -3.14
N THR A 28 5.68 -18.53 -2.03
CA THR A 28 5.75 -19.98 -1.86
C THR A 28 5.26 -20.34 -0.46
N PRO A 29 4.96 -21.62 -0.15
CA PRO A 29 4.55 -22.02 1.21
C PRO A 29 5.57 -21.64 2.31
N GLN A 30 6.82 -21.39 1.93
CA GLN A 30 7.90 -21.01 2.85
C GLN A 30 8.34 -19.54 2.71
N LYS A 31 7.96 -18.83 1.63
CA LYS A 31 8.29 -17.42 1.42
C LYS A 31 7.00 -16.58 1.43
N CYS A 32 6.83 -15.81 2.50
CA CYS A 32 5.75 -14.83 2.62
C CYS A 32 6.31 -13.41 2.85
N SER A 33 5.62 -12.42 2.29
CA SER A 33 5.84 -10.99 2.54
C SER A 33 4.67 -10.47 3.37
N SER A 34 4.96 -9.74 4.44
CA SER A 34 3.96 -9.04 5.23
C SER A 34 3.99 -7.56 4.87
N TRP A 35 2.84 -7.02 4.50
CA TRP A 35 2.67 -5.62 4.14
C TRP A 35 1.73 -4.96 5.13
N GLU A 36 2.21 -3.88 5.75
CA GLU A 36 1.38 -3.03 6.60
C GLU A 36 0.66 -2.02 5.71
N THR A 37 -0.67 -2.08 5.72
CA THR A 37 -1.51 -1.19 4.93
C THR A 37 -2.57 -0.54 5.80
N VAL A 38 -3.12 0.57 5.33
CA VAL A 38 -4.29 1.22 5.91
C VAL A 38 -5.26 1.49 4.78
N PHE A 39 -6.45 0.91 4.83
CA PHE A 39 -7.51 1.20 3.89
C PHE A 39 -8.32 2.39 4.41
N ASN A 40 -8.51 3.42 3.58
CA ASN A 40 -9.38 4.54 3.87
C ASN A 40 -10.63 4.49 2.98
N PRO A 41 -11.78 4.06 3.53
CA PRO A 41 -13.02 3.93 2.75
C PRO A 41 -13.58 5.27 2.28
N ASN A 42 -13.21 6.40 2.91
CA ASN A 42 -13.73 7.72 2.53
C ASN A 42 -13.18 8.23 1.21
N GLU A 43 -11.91 7.97 0.94
CA GLU A 43 -11.23 8.35 -0.31
C GLU A 43 -11.08 7.14 -1.24
N ASN A 44 -11.48 5.96 -0.78
CA ASN A 44 -11.27 4.68 -1.44
C ASN A 44 -9.78 4.42 -1.80
N ILE A 45 -8.87 4.75 -0.87
CA ILE A 45 -7.42 4.65 -1.06
C ILE A 45 -6.81 3.64 -0.11
N LEU A 46 -5.91 2.81 -0.65
CA LEU A 46 -5.05 1.94 0.14
C LEU A 46 -3.68 2.58 0.37
N TYR A 47 -3.35 2.88 1.62
CA TYR A 47 -2.03 3.34 2.02
C TYR A 47 -1.15 2.16 2.37
N VAL A 48 0.06 2.10 1.84
CA VAL A 48 0.99 0.96 2.01
C VAL A 48 2.30 1.47 2.59
N SER A 49 2.67 0.98 3.78
CA SER A 49 3.96 1.26 4.38
C SER A 49 5.02 0.33 3.78
N LEU A 50 6.07 0.89 3.16
CA LEU A 50 7.14 0.07 2.63
C LEU A 50 8.04 -0.48 3.75
N PRO A 51 8.23 -1.82 3.84
CA PRO A 51 9.10 -2.41 4.85
C PRO A 51 10.55 -2.00 4.63
N SER A 52 11.30 -1.79 5.72
CA SER A 52 12.68 -1.26 5.71
C SER A 52 13.67 -2.13 4.93
N ALA A 53 13.42 -3.44 4.83
CA ALA A 53 14.19 -4.36 4.01
C ALA A 53 13.24 -5.21 3.15
N MET A 54 13.41 -5.14 1.83
CA MET A 54 12.69 -5.99 0.87
C MET A 54 13.60 -7.10 0.38
N SER A 55 13.23 -8.37 0.61
CA SER A 55 13.91 -9.49 -0.07
C SER A 55 13.51 -9.50 -1.55
N HIS A 56 14.49 -9.39 -2.45
CA HIS A 56 14.29 -8.88 -3.82
C HIS A 56 13.44 -9.77 -4.74
N GLU A 57 13.38 -11.08 -4.50
CA GLU A 57 12.57 -12.00 -5.34
C GLU A 57 11.10 -12.03 -4.93
N ALA A 58 10.84 -12.10 -3.62
CA ALA A 58 9.47 -12.19 -3.10
C ALA A 58 8.74 -10.85 -3.22
N SER A 59 9.46 -9.73 -3.19
CA SER A 59 8.87 -8.40 -3.17
C SER A 59 8.07 -8.06 -4.42
N LYS A 60 8.54 -8.42 -5.62
CA LYS A 60 7.83 -8.05 -6.88
C LYS A 60 6.50 -8.76 -7.03
N HIS A 61 6.49 -10.09 -6.94
CA HIS A 61 5.26 -10.86 -7.04
C HIS A 61 4.29 -10.49 -5.92
N SER A 62 4.76 -10.36 -4.68
CA SER A 62 3.90 -9.93 -3.59
C SER A 62 3.36 -8.50 -3.79
N PHE A 63 4.12 -7.61 -4.42
CA PHE A 63 3.63 -6.26 -4.68
C PHE A 63 2.55 -6.23 -5.78
N ILE A 64 2.71 -7.03 -6.83
CA ILE A 64 1.68 -7.17 -7.87
C ILE A 64 0.40 -7.73 -7.26
N SER A 65 0.48 -8.79 -6.46
CA SER A 65 -0.69 -9.35 -5.77
C SER A 65 -1.33 -8.37 -4.78
N LEU A 66 -0.56 -7.42 -4.22
CA LEU A 66 -1.12 -6.34 -3.41
C LEU A 66 -1.96 -5.38 -4.26
N LEU A 67 -1.48 -5.01 -5.45
CA LEU A 67 -2.23 -4.15 -6.38
C LEU A 67 -3.50 -4.84 -6.87
N GLU A 68 -3.41 -6.12 -7.27
CA GLU A 68 -4.56 -6.94 -7.66
C GLU A 68 -5.59 -7.04 -6.52
N PHE A 69 -5.14 -7.17 -5.26
CA PHE A 69 -6.04 -7.17 -4.11
C PHE A 69 -6.70 -5.80 -3.90
N ALA A 70 -5.95 -4.71 -4.05
CA ALA A 70 -6.48 -3.36 -3.92
C ALA A 70 -7.56 -3.08 -4.98
N GLU A 71 -7.31 -3.48 -6.23
CA GLU A 71 -8.22 -3.31 -7.36
C GLU A 71 -9.42 -4.27 -7.30
N GLU A 72 -9.20 -5.57 -7.23
CA GLU A 72 -10.30 -6.54 -7.40
C GLU A 72 -11.09 -6.85 -6.12
N LYS A 73 -10.54 -6.56 -4.93
CA LYS A 73 -11.16 -6.96 -3.65
C LYS A 73 -11.58 -5.77 -2.83
N LEU A 74 -10.74 -4.74 -2.77
CA LEU A 74 -11.08 -3.50 -2.10
C LEU A 74 -11.70 -2.47 -3.04
N GLU A 75 -11.69 -2.72 -4.36
CA GLU A 75 -12.21 -1.80 -5.39
C GLU A 75 -11.64 -0.39 -5.23
N CYS A 76 -10.37 -0.27 -4.81
CA CYS A 76 -9.71 1.01 -4.55
C CYS A 76 -9.54 1.85 -5.81
N ASP A 77 -9.68 3.17 -5.69
CA ASP A 77 -9.40 4.11 -6.78
C ASP A 77 -7.89 4.37 -6.93
N ALA A 78 -7.15 4.27 -5.83
CA ALA A 78 -5.72 4.47 -5.83
C ALA A 78 -4.98 3.76 -4.68
N VAL A 79 -3.68 3.55 -4.89
CA VAL A 79 -2.74 3.02 -3.91
C VAL A 79 -1.65 4.05 -3.64
N VAL A 80 -1.41 4.37 -2.37
CA VAL A 80 -0.38 5.31 -1.94
C VAL A 80 0.72 4.59 -1.17
N LEU A 81 1.93 4.58 -1.72
CA LEU A 81 3.13 4.05 -1.08
C LEU A 81 3.77 5.09 -0.16
N CYS A 82 4.07 4.67 1.06
CA CYS A 82 4.77 5.46 2.07
C CYS A 82 6.21 4.94 2.22
N ILE A 83 7.20 5.70 1.76
CA ILE A 83 8.62 5.35 1.77
C ILE A 83 9.33 6.20 2.82
N ARG A 84 9.96 5.59 3.82
CA ARG A 84 10.77 6.35 4.80
C ARG A 84 11.96 7.02 4.12
N LYS A 85 12.23 8.27 4.49
CA LYS A 85 13.30 9.09 3.90
C LYS A 85 14.69 8.68 4.34
N ASP A 86 14.83 7.99 5.46
CA ASP A 86 16.10 7.49 6.02
C ASP A 86 16.66 6.25 5.30
N ARG A 87 15.89 5.70 4.34
CA ARG A 87 16.32 4.59 3.50
C ARG A 87 17.42 4.98 2.52
N LEU A 88 18.52 4.23 2.54
CA LEU A 88 19.63 4.39 1.59
C LEU A 88 19.26 4.00 0.16
N ASP A 89 18.35 3.03 -0.02
CA ASP A 89 17.87 2.54 -1.31
C ASP A 89 16.71 3.37 -1.90
N ARG A 90 16.29 4.44 -1.22
CA ARG A 90 15.17 5.32 -1.61
C ARG A 90 15.23 5.78 -3.08
N PRO A 91 16.37 6.28 -3.63
CA PRO A 91 16.41 6.73 -5.02
C PRO A 91 16.11 5.61 -6.02
N ASN A 92 16.51 4.37 -5.70
CA ASN A 92 16.24 3.21 -6.53
C ASN A 92 14.77 2.81 -6.43
N LEU A 93 14.17 2.81 -5.22
CA LEU A 93 12.74 2.53 -5.04
C LEU A 93 11.88 3.53 -5.82
N VAL A 94 12.13 4.83 -5.68
CA VAL A 94 11.39 5.86 -6.40
C VAL A 94 11.47 5.63 -7.90
N ARG A 95 12.68 5.40 -8.42
CA ARG A 95 12.86 5.08 -9.84
C ARG A 95 12.06 3.83 -10.25
N THR A 96 12.13 2.75 -9.46
CA THR A 96 11.42 1.50 -9.74
C THR A 96 9.91 1.69 -9.76
N PHE A 97 9.34 2.34 -8.75
CA PHE A 97 7.89 2.56 -8.69
C PHE A 97 7.43 3.55 -9.76
N SER A 98 8.24 4.56 -10.11
CA SER A 98 7.95 5.42 -11.26
C SER A 98 7.90 4.67 -12.59
N PHE A 99 8.72 3.65 -12.78
CA PHE A 99 8.61 2.78 -13.97
C PHE A 99 7.33 1.92 -13.97
N VAL A 100 6.79 1.58 -12.80
CA VAL A 100 5.52 0.85 -12.67
C VAL A 100 4.31 1.77 -12.93
N GLY A 101 4.50 3.09 -12.84
CA GLY A 101 3.43 4.08 -13.04
C GLY A 101 3.14 4.95 -11.81
N PHE A 102 3.83 4.72 -10.69
CA PHE A 102 3.65 5.55 -9.50
C PHE A 102 4.22 6.96 -9.70
N GLN A 103 3.44 7.95 -9.28
CA GLN A 103 3.81 9.36 -9.34
C GLN A 103 4.10 9.91 -7.94
N PRO A 104 5.05 10.84 -7.77
CA PRO A 104 5.27 11.49 -6.48
C PRO A 104 4.04 12.23 -6.00
N LEU A 105 3.64 12.00 -4.74
CA LEU A 105 2.50 12.66 -4.11
C LEU A 105 2.98 13.72 -3.10
N ASN A 106 2.40 14.91 -3.16
CA ASN A 106 2.70 15.98 -2.21
C ASN A 106 2.19 15.57 -0.80
N PRO A 107 3.02 15.62 0.27
CA PRO A 107 2.59 15.33 1.63
C PRO A 107 1.39 16.18 2.13
N LYS A 108 1.19 17.37 1.55
CA LYS A 108 0.07 18.28 1.85
C LYS A 108 -1.16 18.05 0.97
N SER A 109 -1.12 17.07 0.07
CA SER A 109 -2.26 16.69 -0.76
C SER A 109 -3.39 16.11 0.11
N PRO A 110 -4.67 16.34 -0.23
CA PRO A 110 -5.78 15.64 0.43
C PRO A 110 -5.69 14.11 0.31
N LEU A 111 -5.03 13.60 -0.74
CA LEU A 111 -4.82 12.17 -0.96
C LEU A 111 -3.66 11.57 -0.14
N ALA A 112 -2.93 12.40 0.62
CA ALA A 112 -1.88 11.91 1.50
C ALA A 112 -2.50 11.37 2.80
N PRO A 113 -1.87 10.38 3.48
CA PRO A 113 -2.43 9.77 4.68
C PRO A 113 -2.88 10.83 5.72
N PRO A 114 -4.17 10.91 6.08
CA PRO A 114 -4.66 11.98 6.96
C PRO A 114 -4.25 11.76 8.43
N HIS A 115 -4.02 10.50 8.82
CA HIS A 115 -3.75 10.08 10.20
C HIS A 115 -2.26 9.96 10.54
N ILE A 116 -1.36 10.23 9.60
CA ILE A 116 0.06 10.38 9.93
C ILE A 116 0.23 11.73 10.62
N GLU A 117 0.62 11.69 11.89
CA GLU A 117 0.95 12.88 12.68
C GLU A 117 1.93 13.77 11.89
N GLU A 118 1.74 15.09 11.93
CA GLU A 118 2.53 16.04 11.14
C GLU A 118 4.05 15.87 11.33
N GLN A 119 4.48 15.50 12.53
CA GLN A 119 5.87 15.21 12.86
C GLN A 119 6.44 14.05 12.03
N HIS A 120 5.69 12.95 11.92
CA HIS A 120 6.09 11.78 11.15
C HIS A 120 5.86 11.98 9.65
N ARG A 121 4.91 12.83 9.22
CA ARG A 121 4.64 13.10 7.80
C ARG A 121 5.89 13.57 7.04
N ASN A 122 6.76 14.32 7.70
CA ASN A 122 8.01 14.80 7.12
C ASN A 122 9.08 13.71 6.99
N GLU A 123 8.92 12.56 7.62
CA GLU A 123 9.83 11.41 7.54
C GLU A 123 9.52 10.50 6.35
N TYR A 124 8.36 10.66 5.71
CA TYR A 124 7.94 9.84 4.58
C TYR A 124 7.93 10.63 3.26
N LEU A 125 8.25 9.91 2.19
CA LEU A 125 7.95 10.27 0.81
C LEU A 125 6.73 9.45 0.38
N PHE A 126 5.78 10.11 -0.29
CA PHE A 126 4.58 9.46 -0.80
C PHE A 126 4.65 9.32 -2.31
N MET A 127 4.19 8.18 -2.81
CA MET A 127 3.96 7.95 -4.24
C MET A 127 2.57 7.36 -4.43
N ILE A 128 1.82 7.84 -5.42
CA ILE A 128 0.46 7.40 -5.72
C ILE A 128 0.44 6.64 -7.05
N TYR A 129 -0.35 5.58 -7.10
CA TYR A 129 -0.75 4.86 -8.30
C TYR A 129 -2.26 4.88 -8.37
N ASN A 130 -2.80 5.46 -9.44
CA ASN A 130 -4.24 5.44 -9.69
C ASN A 130 -4.54 4.13 -10.41
N ILE A 131 -5.55 3.41 -9.93
CA ILE A 131 -6.05 2.21 -10.58
C ILE A 131 -6.94 2.71 -11.72
N GLU A 132 -6.53 2.47 -12.96
CA GLU A 132 -7.32 2.84 -14.14
C GLU A 132 -8.47 1.82 -14.30
N GLU A 133 -9.71 2.30 -14.49
CA GLU A 133 -10.88 1.47 -14.84
C GLU A 133 -10.77 0.80 -16.22
#